data_AF-A0A2T4J990-F1
#
_entry.id   AF-A0A2T4J990-F1
#
_cell.length_a   1.000
_cell.length_b   1.000
_cell.length_c   1.000
_cell.angle_alpha   90.00
_cell.angle_beta   90.00
_cell.angle_gamma   90.00
#
_symmetry.space_group_name_H-M   'P 1'
#
loop_
_entity.id
_entity.type
_entity.pdbx_description
1 polymer ?
#
loop_
_entity_poly.entity_id
_entity_poly.type
_entity_poly.pdbx_seq_one_letter_code
_entity_poly.pdbx_strand_id
1 'polypeptide(L)'
;MGRRHGLSTGRIARFQNAKGLRGNDLRRVAPGQHEDELTALASGLDRKQAARRLNLHPSAIDRFAEVGVLRHAIALPQMDRLFLGRDLDRFMASIFDRAMVVDYEQEGGVSPAQHRQQGQVATC
;
A
#
# COMPACT_ATOMS: atom_id res chain seq x y z
N MET A 1 20.95 -19.22 -2.72
CA MET A 1 19.73 -18.41 -2.67
C MET A 1 19.74 -17.47 -1.46
N GLY A 2 19.29 -17.84 -0.25
CA GLY A 2 19.00 -16.80 0.76
C GLY A 2 20.15 -16.17 1.56
N ARG A 3 21.40 -16.69 1.53
CA ARG A 3 22.54 -16.05 2.25
C ARG A 3 22.81 -14.61 1.80
N ARG A 4 22.68 -14.34 0.49
CA ARG A 4 22.88 -13.00 -0.07
C ARG A 4 21.85 -11.98 0.41
N HIS A 5 20.68 -12.45 0.84
CA HIS A 5 19.58 -11.60 1.32
C HIS A 5 19.44 -11.64 2.86
N GLY A 6 20.40 -12.21 3.59
CA GLY A 6 20.33 -12.34 5.05
C GLY A 6 19.16 -13.19 5.57
N LEU A 7 18.58 -14.05 4.73
CA LEU A 7 17.41 -14.85 5.09
C LEU A 7 17.79 -16.07 5.94
N SER A 8 17.00 -16.34 6.98
CA SER A 8 17.15 -17.56 7.78
C SER A 8 16.79 -18.81 6.98
N THR A 9 17.40 -19.95 7.32
CA THR A 9 17.14 -21.25 6.68
C THR A 9 15.65 -21.59 6.68
N GLY A 10 14.94 -21.35 7.78
CA GLY A 10 13.51 -21.63 7.89
C GLY A 10 12.62 -20.74 7.02
N ARG A 11 13.05 -19.50 6.71
CA ARG A 11 12.31 -18.61 5.81
C ARG A 11 12.50 -19.01 4.35
N ILE A 12 13.72 -19.43 3.98
CA ILE A 12 14.03 -19.97 2.65
C ILE A 12 13.28 -21.29 2.41
N ALA A 13 13.27 -22.18 3.40
CA ALA A 13 12.58 -23.47 3.29
C ALA A 13 11.07 -23.30 3.04
N ARG A 14 10.43 -22.33 3.71
CA ARG A 14 9.02 -21.99 3.48
C ARG A 14 8.79 -21.46 2.06
N PHE A 15 9.65 -20.56 1.58
CA PHE A 15 9.60 -20.06 0.21
C PHE A 15 9.74 -21.18 -0.83
N GLN A 16 10.73 -22.06 -0.66
CA GLN A 16 10.95 -23.20 -1.54
C GLN A 16 9.75 -24.15 -1.56
N ASN A 17 9.20 -24.47 -0.39
CA ASN A 17 7.99 -25.29 -0.29
C ASN A 17 6.79 -24.63 -0.99
N ALA A 18 6.59 -23.34 -0.79
CA ALA A 18 5.48 -22.61 -1.40
C ALA A 18 5.61 -22.47 -2.93
N LYS A 19 6.84 -22.47 -3.45
CA LYS A 19 7.14 -22.49 -4.89
C LYS A 19 7.25 -23.91 -5.48
N GLY A 20 7.10 -24.96 -4.67
CA GLY A 20 7.27 -26.34 -5.11
C GLY A 20 8.71 -26.73 -5.46
N LEU A 21 9.70 -25.93 -5.06
CA LEU A 21 11.12 -26.17 -5.37
C LEU A 21 11.68 -27.24 -4.43
N ARG A 22 11.82 -28.48 -4.92
CA ARG A 22 12.35 -29.61 -4.15
C ARG A 22 13.39 -30.41 -4.92
N GLY A 23 14.33 -31.02 -4.19
CA GLY A 23 15.29 -31.96 -4.76
C GLY A 23 16.08 -31.41 -5.95
N ASN A 24 15.98 -32.08 -7.11
CA ASN A 24 16.71 -31.73 -8.32
C ASN A 24 16.23 -30.44 -8.99
N ASP A 25 15.05 -29.90 -8.63
CA ASP A 25 14.55 -28.64 -9.21
C ASP A 25 15.43 -27.47 -8.81
N LEU A 26 16.01 -27.50 -7.61
CA LEU A 26 16.97 -26.48 -7.16
C LEU A 26 18.23 -26.42 -8.03
N ARG A 27 18.58 -27.51 -8.73
CA ARG A 27 19.71 -27.55 -9.68
C ARG A 27 19.34 -26.99 -11.05
N ARG A 28 18.03 -26.85 -11.34
CA ARG A 28 17.48 -26.34 -12.60
C ARG A 28 17.11 -24.87 -12.53
N VAL A 29 17.04 -24.29 -11.32
CA VAL A 29 16.81 -22.85 -11.12
C VAL A 29 18.02 -22.08 -11.65
N ALA A 30 17.80 -21.22 -12.64
CA ALA A 30 18.85 -20.39 -13.21
C ALA A 30 19.38 -19.39 -12.16
N PRO A 31 20.67 -19.02 -12.21
CA PRO A 31 21.19 -17.95 -11.37
C PRO A 31 20.39 -16.66 -11.54
N GLY A 32 19.99 -16.01 -10.43
CA GLY A 32 19.16 -14.80 -10.43
C GLY A 32 17.66 -15.05 -10.61
N GLN A 33 17.24 -16.28 -10.87
CA GLN A 33 15.83 -16.63 -10.84
C GLN A 33 15.31 -16.52 -9.40
N HIS A 34 14.20 -15.80 -9.24
CA HIS A 34 13.58 -15.43 -7.96
C HIS A 34 14.27 -14.31 -7.16
N GLU A 35 15.19 -13.54 -7.74
CA GLU A 35 15.89 -12.47 -7.01
C GLU A 35 14.91 -11.42 -6.44
N ASP A 36 13.88 -11.05 -7.20
CA ASP A 36 12.85 -10.10 -6.76
C ASP A 36 12.03 -10.65 -5.60
N GLU A 37 11.58 -11.91 -5.67
CA GLU A 37 10.86 -12.53 -4.56
C GLU A 37 11.76 -12.76 -3.35
N LEU A 38 13.04 -13.12 -3.51
CA LEU A 38 13.96 -13.25 -2.38
C LEU A 38 14.26 -11.90 -1.73
N THR A 39 14.34 -10.84 -2.52
CA THR A 39 14.49 -9.46 -2.04
C THR A 39 13.25 -9.00 -1.28
N ALA A 40 12.06 -9.26 -1.83
CA ALA A 40 10.80 -9.00 -1.16
C ALA A 40 10.60 -9.89 0.08
N LEU A 41 11.17 -11.09 0.11
CA LEU A 41 11.12 -11.97 1.27
C LEU A 41 12.01 -11.45 2.40
N ALA A 42 13.12 -10.78 2.07
CA ALA A 42 14.06 -10.23 3.04
C ALA A 42 13.61 -8.88 3.61
N SER A 43 13.05 -8.03 2.76
CA SER A 43 12.70 -6.64 3.11
C SER A 43 11.19 -6.37 3.24
N GLY A 44 10.36 -7.31 2.79
CA GLY A 44 8.92 -7.17 2.78
C GLY A 44 8.33 -7.20 4.19
N LEU A 45 7.38 -6.29 4.39
CA LEU A 45 6.64 -6.13 5.63
C LEU A 45 5.41 -7.03 5.61
N ASP A 46 5.23 -7.77 6.70
CA ASP A 46 3.98 -8.52 6.90
C ASP A 46 2.79 -7.59 7.14
N ARG A 47 1.58 -8.15 7.21
CA ARG A 47 0.35 -7.40 7.45
C ARG A 47 0.42 -6.47 8.67
N LYS A 48 0.99 -6.93 9.80
CA LYS A 48 1.07 -6.15 11.03
C LYS A 48 2.07 -5.00 10.89
N GLN A 49 3.22 -5.28 10.26
CA GLN A 49 4.25 -4.29 10.01
C GLN A 49 3.79 -3.23 9.00
N ALA A 50 3.08 -3.63 7.94
CA ALA A 50 2.48 -2.73 6.97
C ALA A 50 1.43 -1.82 7.63
N ALA A 51 0.55 -2.40 8.46
CA ALA A 51 -0.43 -1.66 9.25
C ALA A 51 0.24 -0.61 10.15
N ARG A 52 1.31 -0.99 10.86
CA ARG A 52 2.08 -0.07 11.70
C ARG A 52 2.74 1.04 10.90
N ARG A 53 3.29 0.74 9.71
CA ARG A 53 3.93 1.72 8.83
C ARG A 53 2.94 2.76 8.32
N LEU A 54 1.72 2.33 7.98
CA LEU A 54 0.67 3.20 7.49
C LEU A 54 -0.15 3.89 8.60
N ASN A 55 0.12 3.56 9.86
CA ASN A 55 -0.69 3.95 11.02
C ASN A 55 -2.18 3.57 10.86
N LEU A 56 -2.44 2.32 10.44
CA LEU A 56 -3.76 1.77 10.20
C LEU A 56 -4.00 0.49 11.00
N HIS A 57 -5.27 0.08 11.08
CA HIS A 57 -5.62 -1.23 11.61
C HIS A 57 -5.28 -2.35 10.59
N PRO A 58 -4.79 -3.54 11.01
CA PRO A 58 -4.44 -4.64 10.10
C PRO A 58 -5.55 -5.07 9.14
N SER A 59 -6.82 -4.99 9.54
CA SER A 59 -7.95 -5.32 8.65
C SER A 59 -8.12 -4.33 7.49
N ALA A 60 -7.65 -3.08 7.63
CA ALA A 60 -7.67 -2.11 6.53
C ALA A 60 -6.66 -2.51 5.44
N ILE A 61 -5.50 -3.06 5.83
CA ILE A 61 -4.51 -3.62 4.89
C ILE A 61 -5.13 -4.74 4.07
N ASP A 62 -5.86 -5.65 4.71
CA ASP A 62 -6.53 -6.77 4.04
C ASP A 62 -7.57 -6.25 3.02
N ARG A 63 -8.37 -5.25 3.40
CA ARG A 63 -9.35 -4.63 2.48
C ARG A 63 -8.69 -3.93 1.30
N PHE A 64 -7.65 -3.13 1.52
CA PHE A 64 -6.95 -2.44 0.44
C PHE A 64 -6.26 -3.40 -0.53
N ALA A 65 -5.76 -4.50 -0.01
CA ALA A 65 -5.24 -5.61 -0.79
C ALA A 65 -6.33 -6.29 -1.63
N GLU A 66 -7.49 -6.58 -1.04
CA GLU A 66 -8.62 -7.24 -1.72
C GLU A 66 -9.18 -6.41 -2.88
N VAL A 67 -9.32 -5.10 -2.70
CA VAL A 67 -9.82 -4.19 -3.75
C VAL A 67 -8.73 -3.75 -4.74
N GLY A 68 -7.51 -4.28 -4.60
CA GLY A 68 -6.40 -4.01 -5.54
C GLY A 68 -5.72 -2.64 -5.41
N VAL A 69 -6.08 -1.87 -4.38
CA VAL A 69 -5.50 -0.54 -4.09
C VAL A 69 -4.07 -0.68 -3.56
N LEU A 70 -3.82 -1.67 -2.71
CA LEU A 70 -2.50 -1.99 -2.20
C LEU A 70 -1.97 -3.28 -2.83
N ARG A 71 -0.83 -3.20 -3.52
CA ARG A 71 -0.22 -4.37 -4.17
C ARG A 71 0.74 -5.09 -3.23
N HIS A 72 0.64 -6.41 -3.20
CA HIS A 72 1.60 -7.29 -2.53
C HIS A 72 2.80 -7.54 -3.44
N ALA A 73 4.00 -7.63 -2.87
CA ALA A 73 5.17 -8.10 -3.62
C ALA A 73 5.30 -9.62 -3.60
N ILE A 74 4.84 -10.27 -2.53
CA ILE A 74 4.73 -11.73 -2.46
C ILE A 74 3.36 -12.11 -1.91
N ALA A 75 2.68 -12.99 -2.62
CA ALA A 75 1.52 -13.73 -2.13
C ALA A 75 1.74 -15.21 -2.49
N LEU A 76 2.33 -15.97 -1.58
CA LEU A 76 2.61 -17.39 -1.77
C LEU A 76 1.72 -18.26 -0.88
N PRO A 77 1.35 -19.47 -1.33
CA PRO A 77 0.58 -20.39 -0.51
C PRO A 77 1.26 -20.62 0.85
N GLN A 78 0.49 -20.63 1.93
CA GLN A 78 0.97 -20.90 3.30
C GLN A 78 2.00 -19.88 3.82
N MET A 79 2.11 -18.71 3.18
CA MET A 79 2.93 -17.60 3.63
C MET A 79 2.09 -16.34 3.76
N ASP A 80 2.42 -15.51 4.74
CA ASP A 80 1.82 -14.19 4.87
C ASP A 80 2.11 -13.37 3.60
N ARG A 81 1.14 -12.57 3.19
CA ARG A 81 1.36 -11.61 2.11
C ARG A 81 2.36 -10.56 2.58
N LEU A 82 3.33 -10.26 1.74
CA LEU A 82 4.38 -9.29 2.01
C LEU A 82 4.23 -8.05 1.13
N PHE A 83 4.42 -6.89 1.75
CA PHE A 83 4.34 -5.58 1.12
C PHE A 83 5.71 -4.92 1.15
N LEU A 84 6.11 -4.26 0.07
CA LEU A 84 7.36 -3.50 0.09
C LEU A 84 7.13 -2.16 0.76
N GLY A 85 8.07 -1.73 1.60
CA GLY A 85 8.03 -0.43 2.27
C GLY A 85 7.80 0.72 1.28
N ARG A 86 8.53 0.72 0.15
CA ARG A 86 8.39 1.73 -0.91
C ARG A 86 6.99 1.80 -1.54
N ASP A 87 6.30 0.68 -1.63
CA ASP A 87 4.96 0.63 -2.25
C ASP A 87 3.91 1.14 -1.25
N LEU A 88 4.09 0.85 0.04
CA LEU A 88 3.31 1.44 1.13
C LEU A 88 3.51 2.96 1.20
N ASP A 89 4.74 3.44 1.05
CA ASP A 89 5.04 4.87 1.05
C ASP A 89 4.40 5.58 -0.14
N ARG A 90 4.52 5.00 -1.35
CA ARG A 90 3.86 5.51 -2.56
C ARG A 90 2.34 5.53 -2.41
N PHE A 91 1.76 4.50 -1.80
CA PHE A 91 0.34 4.47 -1.50
C PHE A 91 -0.08 5.65 -0.61
N MET A 92 0.65 5.91 0.49
CA MET A 92 0.36 7.07 1.35
C MET A 92 0.49 8.39 0.60
N ALA A 93 1.55 8.57 -0.18
CA ALA A 93 1.73 9.77 -0.99
C ALA A 93 0.53 9.99 -1.93
N SER A 94 0.04 8.92 -2.59
CA SER A 94 -1.12 9.02 -3.48
C SER A 94 -2.44 9.38 -2.78
N ILE A 95 -2.60 9.01 -1.51
CA ILE A 95 -3.76 9.43 -0.70
C ILE A 95 -3.68 10.92 -0.38
N PHE A 96 -2.50 11.39 0.06
CA PHE A 96 -2.33 12.80 0.41
C PHE A 96 -2.41 13.73 -0.81
N ASP A 97 -1.84 13.32 -1.94
CA ASP A 97 -1.96 14.06 -3.21
C ASP A 97 -3.42 14.19 -3.63
N ARG A 98 -4.22 13.12 -3.48
CA ARG A 98 -5.66 13.17 -3.78
C ARG A 98 -6.44 13.97 -2.76
N ALA A 99 -6.07 13.94 -1.48
CA ALA A 99 -6.71 14.75 -0.45
C ALA A 99 -6.51 16.26 -0.70
N MET A 100 -5.31 16.67 -1.14
CA MET A 100 -5.04 18.07 -1.51
C MET A 100 -5.83 18.56 -2.74
N VAL A 101 -6.20 17.67 -3.66
CA VAL A 101 -6.98 18.04 -4.85
C VAL A 101 -8.46 18.28 -4.52
N VAL A 102 -8.99 17.65 -3.46
CA VAL A 102 -10.42 17.79 -3.08
C VAL A 102 -10.71 19.13 -2.37
N ASP A 103 -9.71 19.77 -1.76
CA ASP A 103 -9.89 21.06 -1.08
C ASP A 103 -9.93 22.28 -2.04
N TYR A 104 -9.70 22.10 -3.35
CA TYR A 104 -9.70 23.21 -4.32
C TYR A 104 -10.93 23.29 -5.25
N GLU A 105 -11.89 22.37 -5.14
CA GLU A 105 -13.14 22.43 -5.93
C GLU A 105 -14.39 22.75 -5.09
N GLN A 106 -14.26 23.68 -4.13
CA GLN A 106 -15.43 24.30 -3.49
C GLN A 106 -15.33 25.82 -3.37
N GLU A 107 -14.73 26.50 -4.35
CA GLU A 107 -14.96 27.93 -4.58
C GLU A 107 -15.81 28.12 -5.84
N GLY A 108 -17.12 27.90 -5.68
CA GLY A 108 -18.07 27.98 -6.78
C GLY A 108 -19.48 28.25 -6.29
N GLY A 109 -19.72 29.45 -5.75
CA GLY A 109 -21.04 30.08 -5.83
C GLY A 109 -21.69 30.48 -4.51
N VAL A 110 -21.52 31.75 -4.12
CA VAL A 110 -22.64 32.70 -4.01
C VAL A 110 -22.07 34.12 -4.10
N SER A 111 -22.47 34.88 -5.14
CA SER A 111 -22.30 36.33 -5.17
C SER A 111 -23.17 36.97 -4.08
N PRO A 112 -22.66 37.90 -3.25
CA PRO A 112 -23.50 38.66 -2.33
C PRO A 112 -24.25 39.74 -3.11
N ALA A 113 -25.32 39.34 -3.80
CA ALA A 113 -26.29 40.28 -4.35
C ALA A 113 -27.25 40.72 -3.24
N GLN A 114 -27.16 42.00 -2.90
CA GLN A 114 -28.25 42.86 -2.43
C GLN A 114 -28.80 42.62 -1.02
N HIS A 115 -28.12 43.20 -0.03
CA HIS A 115 -28.77 43.69 1.18
C HIS A 115 -28.38 45.16 1.37
N ARG A 116 -29.19 46.09 0.86
CA ARG A 116 -29.31 47.49 1.32
C ARG A 116 -30.27 48.28 0.43
N GLN A 117 -31.43 48.62 1.01
CA GLN A 117 -32.07 49.95 1.03
C GLN A 117 -33.59 49.79 1.08
N GLN A 118 -34.16 49.82 2.28
CA GLN A 118 -35.45 50.46 2.47
C GLN A 118 -35.25 51.58 3.49
N GLY A 119 -35.00 52.77 2.95
CA GLY A 119 -35.06 54.02 3.67
C GLY A 119 -36.51 54.45 3.83
N GLN A 120 -36.76 55.03 5.00
CA GLN A 120 -37.95 55.74 5.46
C GLN A 120 -38.70 56.55 4.40
N VAL A 121 -40.04 56.55 4.48
CA VAL A 121 -40.82 57.76 4.22
C VAL A 121 -41.90 57.88 5.29
N ALA A 122 -41.78 58.93 6.09
CA ALA A 122 -42.84 59.44 6.94
C ALA A 122 -43.88 60.16 6.07
N THR A 123 -45.16 60.00 6.38
CA THR A 123 -46.22 60.86 5.85
C THR A 123 -46.97 61.49 7.01
N CYS A 124 -47.11 62.81 6.91
CA CYS A 124 -47.86 63.72 7.76
C CYS A 124 -49.37 63.44 7.76
#